data_AF-A0A0G4GQS0-F1
#
_entry.id   AF-A0A0G4GQS0-F1
#
_cell.length_a   1.000
_cell.length_b   1.000
_cell.length_c   1.000
_cell.angle_alpha   90.00
_cell.angle_beta   90.00
_cell.angle_gamma   90.00
#
_symmetry.space_group_name_H-M   'P 1'
#
loop_
_entity.id
_entity.type
_entity.pdbx_description
1 polymer ?
#
loop_
_entity_poly.entity_id
_entity_poly.type
_entity_poly.pdbx_seq_one_letter_code
_entity_poly.pdbx_strand_id
1 'polypeptide(L)'
;MVQDGTFELFCDPSTSEIRAIRDEPEFALTLNPPLPTYQVHPLQQHPFQQHMKHDDPPVRSSVYYDAEEDGEWVAGGDDFISASVSAFIVDAITSHYYVSGSVQFHTTEMDIYRGARGGDLDGLRTRSPHTSLEGCAAVVTEEWADGAAYQCHLLTAFDDLFIAFLVFRVELDDRQTVTVGLSTTEQPVGDAGDPFSVRYRRSAAKARRSLGLFALIFLDGQTP
;
A
#
# COMPACT_ATOMS: atom_id res chain seq x y z
N MET A 1 -2.46 -31.45 -18.63
CA MET A 1 -3.59 -30.91 -17.86
C MET A 1 -2.96 -30.00 -16.82
N VAL A 2 -3.23 -28.70 -16.91
CA VAL A 2 -2.80 -27.72 -15.91
C VAL A 2 -3.83 -27.79 -14.80
N GLN A 3 -3.39 -27.84 -13.54
CA GLN A 3 -4.28 -27.59 -12.41
C GLN A 3 -4.33 -26.08 -12.24
N ASP A 4 -5.50 -25.49 -12.45
CA ASP A 4 -5.79 -24.14 -11.99
C ASP A 4 -5.78 -24.16 -10.45
N GLY A 5 -5.19 -23.13 -9.84
CA GLY A 5 -4.84 -23.12 -8.42
C GLY A 5 -5.42 -21.92 -7.68
N THR A 6 -6.04 -22.21 -6.54
CA THR A 6 -6.73 -21.34 -5.57
C THR A 6 -6.15 -21.65 -4.16
N PHE A 7 -6.05 -20.74 -3.16
CA PHE A 7 -5.40 -21.03 -1.84
C PHE A 7 -6.12 -20.46 -0.57
N GLU A 8 -6.72 -21.32 0.26
CA GLU A 8 -8.16 -21.22 0.63
C GLU A 8 -8.56 -20.67 2.03
N LEU A 9 -9.78 -20.11 2.12
CA LEU A 9 -10.57 -19.46 3.21
C LEU A 9 -10.55 -19.90 4.69
N PHE A 10 -9.43 -20.09 5.43
CA PHE A 10 -9.58 -20.69 6.79
C PHE A 10 -8.52 -20.50 7.88
N CYS A 11 -9.01 -20.42 9.13
CA CYS A 11 -8.22 -20.51 10.36
C CYS A 11 -8.27 -21.93 10.97
N ASP A 12 -7.13 -22.54 11.28
CA ASP A 12 -7.03 -23.92 11.80
C ASP A 12 -7.47 -24.02 13.27
N PRO A 13 -8.54 -24.77 13.61
CA PRO A 13 -9.05 -24.85 14.99
C PRO A 13 -8.12 -25.56 15.99
N SER A 14 -7.06 -26.23 15.52
CA SER A 14 -6.10 -26.95 16.35
C SER A 14 -4.75 -26.24 16.52
N THR A 15 -4.42 -25.28 15.63
CA THR A 15 -3.13 -24.56 15.65
C THR A 15 -3.23 -23.02 15.65
N SER A 16 -4.37 -22.43 15.28
CA SER A 16 -4.62 -20.97 15.20
C SER A 16 -3.94 -20.21 14.03
N GLU A 17 -3.78 -20.82 12.86
CA GLU A 17 -3.21 -20.20 11.62
C GLU A 17 -4.27 -19.90 10.55
N ILE A 18 -4.21 -18.75 9.84
CA ILE A 18 -5.14 -18.32 8.76
C ILE A 18 -4.58 -18.59 7.33
N ARG A 19 -5.44 -18.91 6.33
CA ARG A 19 -5.21 -19.03 4.85
C ARG A 19 -6.40 -18.40 4.08
N ALA A 20 -6.37 -18.05 2.76
CA ALA A 20 -7.36 -17.08 2.17
C ALA A 20 -7.72 -17.03 0.63
N ILE A 21 -8.76 -17.77 0.13
CA ILE A 21 -9.63 -17.46 -1.06
C ILE A 21 -11.05 -18.10 -0.98
N ARG A 22 -11.87 -17.90 -2.03
CA ARG A 22 -13.14 -18.54 -2.46
C ARG A 22 -12.87 -19.25 -3.82
N ASP A 23 -13.15 -20.56 -3.98
CA ASP A 23 -12.73 -21.35 -5.18
C ASP A 23 -13.66 -21.15 -6.39
N GLU A 24 -13.68 -19.92 -6.90
CA GLU A 24 -14.55 -19.46 -7.98
C GLU A 24 -13.71 -18.75 -9.07
N PRO A 25 -13.98 -18.97 -10.38
CA PRO A 25 -13.16 -18.44 -11.47
C PRO A 25 -12.94 -16.92 -11.45
N GLU A 26 -13.91 -16.17 -10.94
CA GLU A 26 -13.84 -14.71 -10.79
C GLU A 26 -12.81 -14.26 -9.74
N PHE A 27 -12.51 -15.07 -8.71
CA PHE A 27 -11.48 -14.78 -7.69
C PHE A 27 -10.08 -15.29 -8.07
N ALA A 28 -9.89 -15.74 -9.32
CA ALA A 28 -8.62 -16.31 -9.77
C ALA A 28 -7.52 -15.25 -9.88
N LEU A 29 -6.48 -15.40 -9.05
CA LEU A 29 -5.28 -14.57 -9.10
C LEU A 29 -4.35 -15.05 -10.23
N THR A 30 -3.92 -14.13 -11.10
CA THR A 30 -2.93 -14.45 -12.13
C THR A 30 -1.51 -14.22 -11.60
N LEU A 31 -0.78 -15.29 -11.33
CA LEU A 31 0.64 -15.24 -10.95
C LEU A 31 1.54 -15.01 -12.17
N ASN A 32 2.57 -14.18 -12.04
CA ASN A 32 3.45 -13.75 -13.14
C ASN A 32 2.66 -13.24 -14.37
N PRO A 33 1.74 -12.26 -14.19
CA PRO A 33 1.01 -11.67 -15.31
C PRO A 33 1.97 -11.00 -16.30
N PRO A 34 1.55 -10.77 -17.56
CA PRO A 34 2.27 -9.90 -18.48
C PRO A 34 2.43 -8.51 -17.88
N LEU A 35 3.62 -8.19 -17.39
CA LEU A 35 3.91 -6.91 -16.75
C LEU A 35 3.98 -5.77 -17.77
N PRO A 36 3.49 -4.56 -17.45
CA PRO A 36 3.53 -3.42 -18.35
C PRO A 36 4.96 -3.10 -18.81
N THR A 37 5.15 -2.94 -20.11
CA THR A 37 6.46 -2.68 -20.74
C THR A 37 6.79 -1.19 -20.83
N TYR A 38 6.24 -0.36 -19.94
CA TYR A 38 6.55 1.07 -19.92
C TYR A 38 8.05 1.27 -19.64
N GLN A 39 8.73 2.03 -20.50
CA GLN A 39 10.18 2.25 -20.37
C GLN A 39 10.58 2.99 -19.10
N VAL A 40 9.63 3.70 -18.46
CA VAL A 40 9.75 4.32 -17.15
C VAL A 40 8.41 4.12 -16.44
N HIS A 41 8.43 3.46 -15.28
CA HIS A 41 7.24 3.25 -14.45
C HIS A 41 6.91 4.55 -13.69
N PRO A 42 5.63 4.93 -13.46
CA PRO A 42 5.30 6.23 -12.84
C PRO A 42 5.94 6.41 -11.46
N LEU A 43 6.08 5.32 -10.68
CA LEU A 43 6.80 5.31 -9.40
C LEU A 43 8.31 5.01 -9.51
N GLN A 44 8.79 4.36 -10.58
CA GLN A 44 10.13 3.75 -10.57
C GLN A 44 10.91 3.96 -11.88
N GLN A 45 12.21 4.20 -11.76
CA GLN A 45 13.14 4.16 -12.91
C GLN A 45 13.43 2.72 -13.39
N HIS A 46 12.88 1.72 -12.71
CA HIS A 46 13.07 0.29 -12.97
C HIS A 46 11.70 -0.41 -13.07
N PRO A 47 11.39 -1.14 -14.15
CA PRO A 47 10.15 -1.92 -14.24
C PRO A 47 10.13 -3.07 -13.20
N PHE A 48 8.94 -3.48 -12.76
CA PHE A 48 8.74 -4.63 -11.86
C PHE A 48 9.55 -5.87 -12.29
N GLN A 49 9.66 -6.10 -13.60
CA GLN A 49 10.45 -7.17 -14.23
C GLN A 49 11.89 -7.28 -13.72
N GLN A 50 12.55 -6.17 -13.36
CA GLN A 50 13.94 -6.15 -12.89
C GLN A 50 14.10 -6.57 -11.42
N HIS A 51 13.00 -6.65 -10.68
CA HIS A 51 12.99 -6.92 -9.24
C HIS A 51 12.21 -8.17 -8.83
N MET A 52 11.59 -8.86 -9.79
CA MET A 52 10.85 -10.12 -9.59
C MET A 52 11.65 -11.12 -8.76
N LYS A 53 11.05 -11.61 -7.68
CA LYS A 53 11.55 -12.74 -6.89
C LYS A 53 10.85 -14.01 -7.37
N HIS A 54 11.61 -15.09 -7.53
CA HIS A 54 11.05 -16.38 -7.97
C HIS A 54 9.96 -16.90 -7.01
N ASP A 55 10.21 -16.81 -5.70
CA ASP A 55 9.35 -17.37 -4.66
C ASP A 55 8.29 -16.38 -4.14
N ASP A 56 8.26 -15.17 -4.69
CA ASP A 56 7.32 -14.09 -4.35
C ASP A 56 7.00 -13.31 -5.64
N PRO A 57 6.32 -13.95 -6.62
CA PRO A 57 6.11 -13.41 -7.96
C PRO A 57 5.02 -12.31 -7.97
N PRO A 58 5.00 -11.42 -8.98
CA PRO A 58 3.92 -10.45 -9.17
C PRO A 58 2.56 -11.13 -9.37
N VAL A 59 1.50 -10.44 -8.94
CA VAL A 59 0.12 -10.92 -8.98
C VAL A 59 -0.74 -9.90 -9.70
N ARG A 60 -1.59 -10.34 -10.64
CA ARG A 60 -2.73 -9.54 -11.11
C ARG A 60 -4.00 -10.01 -10.44
N SER A 61 -4.80 -9.06 -9.97
CA SER A 61 -6.07 -9.26 -9.29
C SER A 61 -7.09 -8.22 -9.74
N SER A 62 -8.37 -8.58 -9.66
CA SER A 62 -9.53 -7.67 -9.65
C SER A 62 -10.40 -7.89 -8.40
N VAL A 63 -9.86 -8.63 -7.41
CA VAL A 63 -10.49 -8.92 -6.13
C VAL A 63 -10.29 -7.73 -5.19
N TYR A 64 -11.39 -7.20 -4.65
CA TYR A 64 -11.39 -6.11 -3.68
C TYR A 64 -12.39 -6.39 -2.54
N TYR A 65 -12.23 -5.69 -1.43
CA TYR A 65 -13.19 -5.74 -0.33
C TYR A 65 -14.25 -4.67 -0.54
N ASP A 66 -15.49 -5.10 -0.78
CA ASP A 66 -16.64 -4.21 -0.78
C ASP A 66 -17.13 -4.05 0.66
N ALA A 67 -17.35 -2.81 1.10
CA ALA A 67 -17.92 -2.51 2.42
C ALA A 67 -19.37 -2.02 2.34
N GLU A 68 -19.99 -2.04 1.15
CA GLU A 68 -21.43 -1.89 1.04
C GLU A 68 -22.15 -3.14 1.62
N GLU A 69 -23.41 -2.91 2.04
CA GLU A 69 -24.28 -3.89 2.69
C GLU A 69 -23.66 -4.58 3.94
N ASP A 70 -23.21 -5.83 3.80
CA ASP A 70 -22.72 -6.69 4.89
C ASP A 70 -21.18 -6.84 4.92
N GLY A 71 -20.47 -6.27 3.94
CA GLY A 71 -19.00 -6.31 3.85
C GLY A 71 -18.44 -7.66 3.36
N GLU A 72 -18.13 -7.78 2.07
CA GLU A 72 -17.60 -9.03 1.50
C GLU A 72 -16.45 -8.82 0.50
N TRP A 73 -15.70 -9.91 0.26
CA TRP A 73 -14.74 -9.96 -0.83
C TRP A 73 -15.47 -10.23 -2.14
N VAL A 74 -15.32 -9.32 -3.09
CA VAL A 74 -15.92 -9.38 -4.43
C VAL A 74 -14.84 -9.40 -5.51
N ALA A 75 -15.23 -9.75 -6.73
CA ALA A 75 -14.35 -9.83 -7.89
C ALA A 75 -14.92 -9.03 -9.07
N GLY A 76 -14.04 -8.58 -9.97
CA GLY A 76 -14.43 -7.77 -11.13
C GLY A 76 -14.38 -6.26 -10.89
N GLY A 77 -13.62 -5.80 -9.89
CA GLY A 77 -13.22 -4.40 -9.77
C GLY A 77 -12.16 -4.00 -10.80
N ASP A 78 -11.56 -2.83 -10.62
CA ASP A 78 -10.44 -2.40 -11.46
C ASP A 78 -9.26 -3.38 -11.36
N ASP A 79 -8.72 -3.79 -12.52
CA ASP A 79 -7.55 -4.65 -12.59
C ASP A 79 -6.30 -3.93 -12.05
N PHE A 80 -5.62 -4.55 -11.09
CA PHE A 80 -4.32 -4.09 -10.58
C PHE A 80 -3.28 -5.21 -10.57
N ILE A 81 -2.01 -4.80 -10.60
CA ILE A 81 -0.85 -5.67 -10.49
C ILE A 81 -0.07 -5.30 -9.24
N SER A 82 -0.12 -6.17 -8.23
CA SER A 82 0.75 -6.08 -7.06
C SER A 82 2.15 -6.61 -7.41
N ALA A 83 3.19 -5.92 -6.95
CA ALA A 83 4.59 -6.26 -7.22
C ALA A 83 4.97 -7.69 -6.81
N SER A 84 4.32 -8.23 -5.77
CA SER A 84 4.45 -9.64 -5.39
C SER A 84 3.23 -10.18 -4.65
N VAL A 85 3.15 -11.51 -4.48
CA VAL A 85 2.15 -12.19 -3.63
C VAL A 85 2.13 -11.61 -2.21
N SER A 86 3.30 -11.35 -1.63
CA SER A 86 3.40 -10.75 -0.30
C SER A 86 2.82 -9.33 -0.27
N ALA A 87 3.00 -8.54 -1.33
CA ALA A 87 2.39 -7.22 -1.44
C ALA A 87 0.87 -7.33 -1.55
N PHE A 88 0.35 -8.23 -2.39
CA PHE A 88 -1.09 -8.49 -2.52
C PHE A 88 -1.74 -8.90 -1.17
N ILE A 89 -1.10 -9.79 -0.40
CA ILE A 89 -1.62 -10.21 0.91
C ILE A 89 -1.64 -9.04 1.91
N VAL A 90 -0.58 -8.22 1.94
CA VAL A 90 -0.51 -7.06 2.84
C VAL A 90 -1.53 -5.99 2.42
N ASP A 91 -1.75 -5.77 1.13
CA ASP A 91 -2.81 -4.87 0.67
C ASP A 91 -4.17 -5.40 1.06
N ALA A 92 -4.50 -6.65 0.75
CA ALA A 92 -5.80 -7.23 1.07
C ALA A 92 -6.16 -7.10 2.56
N ILE A 93 -5.21 -7.31 3.47
CA ILE A 93 -5.40 -7.07 4.91
C ILE A 93 -5.59 -5.57 5.22
N THR A 94 -4.77 -4.70 4.63
CA THR A 94 -4.83 -3.24 4.84
C THR A 94 -6.15 -2.66 4.34
N SER A 95 -6.52 -2.99 3.12
CA SER A 95 -7.75 -2.60 2.43
C SER A 95 -8.99 -3.11 3.18
N HIS A 96 -8.99 -4.34 3.70
CA HIS A 96 -10.06 -4.80 4.59
C HIS A 96 -10.21 -3.90 5.83
N TYR A 97 -9.12 -3.62 6.56
CA TYR A 97 -9.20 -2.73 7.75
C TYR A 97 -9.63 -1.31 7.40
N TYR A 98 -9.17 -0.78 6.27
CA TYR A 98 -9.42 0.61 5.85
C TYR A 98 -10.86 0.80 5.33
N VAL A 99 -11.33 -0.13 4.50
CA VAL A 99 -12.62 -0.02 3.78
C VAL A 99 -13.78 -0.53 4.62
N SER A 100 -13.62 -1.59 5.43
CA SER A 100 -14.70 -2.13 6.28
C SER A 100 -15.24 -1.16 7.35
N GLY A 101 -14.52 -0.08 7.66
CA GLY A 101 -14.86 0.83 8.75
C GLY A 101 -14.80 0.21 10.15
N SER A 102 -14.38 -1.06 10.27
CA SER A 102 -14.24 -1.79 11.54
C SER A 102 -13.27 -1.11 12.51
N VAL A 103 -12.30 -0.37 11.98
CA VAL A 103 -11.43 0.53 12.74
C VAL A 103 -11.42 1.90 12.09
N GLN A 104 -11.62 2.95 12.90
CA GLN A 104 -11.56 4.32 12.39
C GLN A 104 -10.10 4.70 12.07
N PHE A 105 -9.83 4.97 10.80
CA PHE A 105 -8.58 5.60 10.38
C PHE A 105 -8.68 7.13 10.46
N HIS A 106 -7.53 7.73 10.76
CA HIS A 106 -7.28 9.15 10.74
C HIS A 106 -6.18 9.41 9.71
N THR A 107 -6.50 10.20 8.69
CA THR A 107 -5.63 10.42 7.53
C THR A 107 -5.22 11.89 7.43
N THR A 108 -3.97 12.13 7.03
CA THR A 108 -3.51 13.43 6.51
C THR A 108 -2.83 13.19 5.17
N GLU A 109 -3.11 14.07 4.20
CA GLU A 109 -2.63 13.96 2.82
C GLU A 109 -2.10 15.29 2.31
N MET A 110 -1.15 15.23 1.37
CA MET A 110 -0.58 16.40 0.71
C MET A 110 -0.12 16.03 -0.71
N ASP A 111 -0.52 16.84 -1.69
CA ASP A 111 0.00 16.77 -3.06
C ASP A 111 1.34 17.50 -3.17
N ILE A 112 2.35 16.80 -3.68
CA ILE A 112 3.74 17.27 -3.71
C ILE A 112 4.33 17.08 -5.11
N TYR A 113 4.88 18.16 -5.68
CA TYR A 113 5.57 18.11 -6.96
C TYR A 113 6.87 17.28 -6.85
N ARG A 114 7.01 16.28 -7.72
CA ARG A 114 8.10 15.28 -7.77
C ARG A 114 9.50 15.89 -7.74
N GLY A 115 9.71 17.02 -8.40
CA GLY A 115 10.99 17.75 -8.45
C GLY A 115 11.28 18.65 -7.25
N ALA A 116 10.41 18.70 -6.23
CA ALA A 116 10.64 19.49 -5.01
C ALA A 116 11.93 19.06 -4.29
N ARG A 117 12.58 20.03 -3.63
CA ARG A 117 13.89 19.89 -2.94
C ARG A 117 14.98 19.15 -3.71
N GLY A 118 14.95 19.20 -5.04
CA GLY A 118 15.97 18.55 -5.88
C GLY A 118 15.74 17.05 -6.09
N GLY A 119 14.53 16.54 -5.84
CA GLY A 119 14.16 15.15 -6.11
C GLY A 119 14.31 14.20 -4.92
N ASP A 120 14.27 14.68 -3.68
CA ASP A 120 14.28 13.82 -2.48
C ASP A 120 13.17 12.74 -2.53
N LEU A 121 11.97 13.13 -2.97
CA LEU A 121 10.83 12.23 -3.16
C LEU A 121 11.09 11.20 -4.29
N ASP A 122 11.86 11.58 -5.30
CA ASP A 122 12.32 10.67 -6.36
C ASP A 122 13.33 9.65 -5.82
N GLY A 123 14.26 10.08 -4.95
CA GLY A 123 15.22 9.18 -4.27
C GLY A 123 14.58 8.17 -3.30
N LEU A 124 13.41 8.48 -2.75
CA LEU A 124 12.61 7.51 -1.99
C LEU A 124 11.95 6.48 -2.91
N ARG A 125 11.50 6.89 -4.11
CA ARG A 125 10.67 6.09 -5.03
C ARG A 125 11.46 5.25 -6.03
N THR A 126 12.69 5.64 -6.38
CA THR A 126 13.62 4.89 -7.27
C THR A 126 14.13 3.56 -6.70
N ARG A 127 13.76 3.20 -5.47
CA ARG A 127 14.10 1.94 -4.82
C ARG A 127 13.32 0.76 -5.41
N SER A 128 13.81 -0.46 -5.20
CA SER A 128 13.10 -1.70 -5.57
C SER A 128 11.70 -1.75 -4.92
N PRO A 129 10.65 -2.23 -5.61
CA PRO A 129 9.28 -2.27 -5.09
C PRO A 129 9.10 -3.16 -3.85
N HIS A 130 10.09 -4.01 -3.56
CA HIS A 130 10.12 -4.87 -2.36
C HIS A 130 10.98 -4.31 -1.21
N THR A 131 11.52 -3.08 -1.34
CA THR A 131 12.32 -2.43 -0.29
C THR A 131 11.47 -1.42 0.45
N SER A 132 11.09 -1.75 1.69
CA SER A 132 10.38 -0.83 2.56
C SER A 132 11.27 0.35 3.00
N LEU A 133 10.65 1.46 3.40
CA LEU A 133 11.36 2.56 4.05
C LEU A 133 11.89 2.16 5.43
N GLU A 134 12.83 2.93 5.98
CA GLU A 134 13.46 2.58 7.24
C GLU A 134 12.44 2.53 8.39
N GLY A 135 12.38 1.38 9.07
CA GLY A 135 11.47 1.16 10.20
C GLY A 135 10.05 0.73 9.83
N CYS A 136 9.76 0.51 8.53
CA CYS A 136 8.50 -0.06 8.06
C CYS A 136 8.51 -1.59 8.13
N ALA A 137 7.40 -2.19 8.55
CA ALA A 137 7.19 -3.63 8.67
C ALA A 137 7.02 -4.32 7.30
N ALA A 138 6.35 -3.65 6.35
CA ALA A 138 6.10 -4.16 5.01
C ALA A 138 6.06 -3.02 3.98
N VAL A 139 6.10 -3.40 2.69
CA VAL A 139 5.82 -2.51 1.56
C VAL A 139 4.91 -3.22 0.56
N VAL A 140 3.93 -2.47 0.08
CA VAL A 140 3.04 -2.79 -1.03
C VAL A 140 3.40 -1.85 -2.16
N THR A 141 3.54 -2.34 -3.39
CA THR A 141 3.67 -1.49 -4.59
C THR A 141 2.79 -2.08 -5.67
N GLU A 142 1.94 -1.26 -6.29
CA GLU A 142 0.92 -1.69 -7.24
C GLU A 142 0.80 -0.72 -8.42
N GLU A 143 0.33 -1.24 -9.55
CA GLU A 143 0.03 -0.50 -10.78
C GLU A 143 -1.36 -0.95 -11.28
N TRP A 144 -2.27 0.00 -11.49
CA TRP A 144 -3.59 -0.27 -12.07
C TRP A 144 -3.53 -0.33 -13.60
N ALA A 145 -4.55 -0.91 -14.21
CA ALA A 145 -4.67 -1.03 -15.66
C ALA A 145 -4.72 0.33 -16.41
N ASP A 146 -5.08 1.43 -15.72
CA ASP A 146 -5.01 2.80 -16.24
C ASP A 146 -3.58 3.39 -16.17
N GLY A 147 -2.63 2.73 -15.51
CA GLY A 147 -1.28 3.24 -15.29
C GLY A 147 -1.16 4.29 -14.18
N ALA A 148 -2.17 4.44 -13.33
CA ALA A 148 -1.98 4.95 -11.98
C ALA A 148 -1.17 3.94 -11.16
N ALA A 149 -0.43 4.41 -10.17
CA ALA A 149 0.44 3.55 -9.38
C ALA A 149 0.52 4.01 -7.92
N TYR A 150 0.57 3.02 -7.02
CA TYR A 150 0.50 3.18 -5.58
C TYR A 150 1.64 2.46 -4.88
N GLN A 151 2.12 3.04 -3.80
CA GLN A 151 3.05 2.39 -2.89
C GLN A 151 2.68 2.71 -1.45
N CYS A 152 2.39 1.66 -0.67
CA CYS A 152 2.10 1.75 0.75
C CYS A 152 3.27 1.18 1.56
N HIS A 153 3.73 1.92 2.56
CA HIS A 153 4.75 1.48 3.51
C HIS A 153 4.13 1.37 4.89
N LEU A 154 3.95 0.12 5.35
CA LEU A 154 3.32 -0.20 6.62
C LEU A 154 4.27 0.14 7.78
N LEU A 155 3.94 1.14 8.60
CA LEU A 155 4.78 1.65 9.69
C LEU A 155 4.70 0.79 10.96
N THR A 156 3.58 0.09 11.17
CA THR A 156 3.33 -0.81 12.31
C THR A 156 2.85 -2.16 11.79
N ALA A 157 3.28 -3.26 12.39
CA ALA A 157 2.78 -4.57 12.01
C ALA A 157 1.29 -4.71 12.40
N PHE A 158 0.54 -5.65 11.81
CA PHE A 158 -0.89 -5.80 12.11
C PHE A 158 -1.18 -6.27 13.55
N ASP A 159 -0.17 -6.73 14.29
CA ASP A 159 -0.19 -7.09 15.70
C ASP A 159 0.31 -5.98 16.66
N ASP A 160 0.76 -4.82 16.13
CA ASP A 160 1.02 -3.62 16.93
C ASP A 160 -0.29 -3.05 17.53
N LEU A 161 -0.16 -2.24 18.58
CA LEU A 161 -1.29 -1.57 19.27
C LEU A 161 -2.13 -0.61 18.40
N PHE A 162 -1.67 -0.30 17.19
CA PHE A 162 -2.38 0.53 16.21
C PHE A 162 -1.79 0.26 14.82
N ILE A 163 -2.60 0.40 13.78
CA ILE A 163 -2.17 0.31 12.37
C ILE A 163 -1.81 1.73 11.92
N ALA A 164 -0.69 1.89 11.24
CA ALA A 164 -0.27 3.13 10.60
C ALA A 164 0.52 2.81 9.33
N PHE A 165 0.30 3.59 8.28
CA PHE A 165 1.01 3.40 7.01
C PHE A 165 1.17 4.71 6.25
N LEU A 166 2.23 4.79 5.44
CA LEU A 166 2.46 5.88 4.49
C LEU A 166 2.01 5.45 3.10
N VAL A 167 1.29 6.32 2.39
CA VAL A 167 0.88 6.13 1.00
C VAL A 167 1.63 7.09 0.10
N PHE A 168 2.02 6.61 -1.08
CA PHE A 168 2.43 7.41 -2.23
C PHE A 168 1.57 7.01 -3.42
N ARG A 169 0.75 7.92 -3.95
CA ARG A 169 -0.07 7.69 -5.16
C ARG A 169 0.37 8.64 -6.28
N VAL A 170 0.39 8.12 -7.51
CA VAL A 170 0.55 8.92 -8.74
C VAL A 170 -0.49 8.49 -9.75
N GLU A 171 -1.26 9.45 -10.24
CA GLU A 171 -2.25 9.26 -11.29
C GLU A 171 -1.60 9.22 -12.67
N LEU A 172 -2.26 8.61 -13.66
CA LEU A 172 -1.78 8.60 -15.05
C LEU A 172 -1.59 10.03 -15.60
N ASP A 173 -2.58 10.90 -15.38
CA ASP A 173 -2.68 12.22 -16.00
C ASP A 173 -1.77 13.27 -15.34
N ASP A 174 -1.34 13.05 -14.08
CA ASP A 174 -0.35 13.89 -13.41
C ASP A 174 0.80 13.06 -12.80
N ARG A 175 1.75 12.70 -13.66
CA ARG A 175 3.02 12.05 -13.25
C ARG A 175 4.03 13.00 -12.59
N GLN A 176 3.69 14.28 -12.43
CA GLN A 176 4.54 15.28 -11.80
C GLN A 176 4.14 15.54 -10.35
N THR A 177 2.88 15.33 -9.99
CA THR A 177 2.40 15.37 -8.61
C THR A 177 2.44 13.97 -7.99
N VAL A 178 2.66 13.91 -6.68
CA VAL A 178 2.56 12.70 -5.87
C VAL A 178 1.69 13.04 -4.67
N THR A 179 0.57 12.37 -4.51
CA THR A 179 -0.21 12.44 -3.28
C THR A 179 0.49 11.59 -2.23
N VAL A 180 0.93 12.23 -1.15
CA VAL A 180 1.54 11.56 0.01
C VAL A 180 0.52 11.54 1.14
N GLY A 181 0.24 10.35 1.67
CA GLY A 181 -0.69 10.13 2.77
C GLY A 181 -0.04 9.50 4.00
N LEU A 182 -0.60 9.78 5.18
CA LEU A 182 -0.35 9.05 6.42
C LEU A 182 -1.68 8.76 7.08
N SER A 183 -2.03 7.48 7.11
CA SER A 183 -3.24 6.96 7.75
C SER A 183 -2.88 6.24 9.03
N THR A 184 -3.67 6.39 10.09
CA THR A 184 -3.47 5.67 11.35
C THR A 184 -4.74 5.42 12.16
N THR A 185 -4.74 4.33 12.95
CA THR A 185 -5.73 4.04 13.99
C THR A 185 -5.26 4.42 15.40
N GLU A 186 -4.12 5.14 15.52
CA GLU A 186 -3.63 5.69 16.79
C GLU A 186 -4.70 6.59 17.43
N GLN A 187 -5.00 6.36 18.70
CA GLN A 187 -5.94 7.20 19.46
C GLN A 187 -5.39 8.64 19.59
N PRO A 188 -6.18 9.67 19.23
CA PRO A 188 -5.72 11.05 19.26
C PRO A 188 -5.45 11.53 20.70
N VAL A 189 -4.40 12.33 20.86
CA VAL A 189 -4.14 13.13 22.07
C VAL A 189 -4.25 14.63 21.78
N GLY A 190 -4.51 15.43 22.81
CA GLY A 190 -4.64 16.89 22.66
C GLY A 190 -6.00 17.33 22.12
N ASP A 191 -6.06 18.53 21.56
CA ASP A 191 -7.30 19.14 21.09
C ASP A 191 -7.61 18.75 19.65
N ALA A 192 -8.89 18.75 19.27
CA ALA A 192 -9.31 18.37 17.92
C ALA A 192 -8.74 19.28 16.81
N GLY A 193 -8.39 20.54 17.15
CA GLY A 193 -7.76 21.51 16.26
C GLY A 193 -6.23 21.45 16.22
N ASP A 194 -5.58 20.59 17.00
CA ASP A 194 -4.13 20.43 16.94
C ASP A 194 -3.69 19.78 15.60
N PRO A 195 -2.48 20.09 15.09
CA PRO A 195 -1.93 19.44 13.90
C PRO A 195 -1.89 17.92 14.02
N PHE A 196 -2.03 17.21 12.89
CA PHE A 196 -2.01 15.75 12.84
C PHE A 196 -0.81 15.14 13.59
N SER A 197 0.39 15.70 13.38
CA SER A 197 1.63 15.21 13.99
C SER A 197 1.75 15.48 15.51
N VAL A 198 0.89 16.35 16.07
CA VAL A 198 0.73 16.60 17.51
C VAL A 198 -0.32 15.66 18.13
N ARG A 199 -1.35 15.30 17.35
CA ARG A 199 -2.44 14.40 17.77
C ARG A 199 -2.08 12.92 17.71
N TYR A 200 -1.34 12.51 16.68
CA TYR A 200 -0.96 11.11 16.40
C TYR A 200 0.57 10.96 16.49
N ARG A 201 1.09 11.08 17.71
CA ARG A 201 2.52 11.30 17.96
C ARG A 201 3.36 10.07 17.63
N ARG A 202 2.85 8.85 17.86
CA ARG A 202 3.58 7.60 17.62
C ARG A 202 3.68 7.33 16.12
N SER A 203 2.59 7.57 15.39
CA SER A 203 2.50 7.50 13.93
C SER A 203 3.41 8.51 13.27
N ALA A 204 3.32 9.79 13.70
CA ALA A 204 4.17 10.85 13.18
C ALA A 204 5.66 10.64 13.52
N ALA A 205 6.00 10.03 14.66
CA ALA A 205 7.38 9.67 14.98
C ALA A 205 7.92 8.55 14.06
N LYS A 206 7.11 7.51 13.80
CA LYS A 206 7.46 6.46 12.82
C LYS A 206 7.62 7.04 11.41
N ALA A 207 6.65 7.82 10.95
CA ALA A 207 6.70 8.49 9.66
C ALA A 207 7.91 9.43 9.51
N ARG A 208 8.27 10.22 10.54
CA ARG A 208 9.49 11.06 10.53
C ARG A 208 10.76 10.23 10.33
N ARG A 209 10.86 9.05 10.94
CA ARG A 209 11.99 8.14 10.73
C ARG A 209 12.05 7.64 9.28
N SER A 210 10.94 7.17 8.74
CA SER A 210 10.87 6.55 7.40
C SER A 210 11.05 7.56 6.25
N LEU A 211 10.51 8.78 6.40
CA LEU A 211 10.59 9.86 5.42
C LEU A 211 11.88 10.71 5.53
N GLY A 212 12.59 10.66 6.65
CA GLY A 212 13.79 11.48 6.88
C GLY A 212 13.51 12.98 6.76
N LEU A 213 14.33 13.70 5.96
CA LEU A 213 14.17 15.14 5.74
C LEU A 213 12.83 15.53 5.10
N PHE A 214 12.22 14.64 4.32
CA PHE A 214 10.94 14.88 3.65
C PHE A 214 9.78 15.06 4.65
N ALA A 215 9.91 14.47 5.85
CA ALA A 215 8.92 14.59 6.91
C ALA A 215 8.68 16.05 7.35
N LEU A 216 9.68 16.93 7.18
CA LEU A 216 9.58 18.34 7.53
C LEU A 216 8.58 19.11 6.63
N ILE A 217 8.43 18.68 5.37
CA ILE A 217 7.39 19.23 4.47
C ILE A 217 6.05 18.67 4.90
N PHE A 218 5.95 17.33 4.93
CA PHE A 218 4.68 16.62 5.04
C PHE A 218 4.01 16.70 6.43
N LEU A 219 4.78 16.64 7.52
CA LEU A 219 4.24 16.57 8.90
C LEU A 219 4.41 17.88 9.70
N ASP A 220 5.34 18.74 9.27
CA ASP A 220 5.68 20.00 9.94
C ASP A 220 5.35 21.24 9.07
N GLY A 221 4.78 21.04 7.87
CA GLY A 221 4.24 22.11 7.03
C GLY A 221 5.28 23.05 6.43
N GLN A 222 6.56 22.67 6.37
CA GLN A 222 7.56 23.49 5.70
C GLN A 222 7.25 23.57 4.20
N THR A 223 7.41 24.77 3.62
CA THR A 223 7.32 24.94 2.17
C THR A 223 8.32 24.03 1.46
N PRO A 224 7.92 23.35 0.37
CA PRO A 224 8.81 22.55 -0.46
C PRO A 224 10.07 23.33 -0.90
#